data_AF-A0A833E409-F1
#
_entry.id   AF-A0A833E409-F1
#
_cell.length_a   1.000
_cell.length_b   1.000
_cell.length_c   1.000
_cell.angle_alpha   90.00
_cell.angle_beta   90.00
_cell.angle_gamma   90.00
#
_symmetry.space_group_name_H-M   'P 1'
#
loop_
_entity.id
_entity.type
_entity.pdbx_description
1 polymer ?
#
loop_
_entity_poly.entity_id
_entity_poly.type
_entity_poly.pdbx_seq_one_letter_code
_entity_poly.pdbx_strand_id
1 'polypeptide(L)'
;MPQMESIESPANHDLFVSHAYPFNVCTNKFLYNLTKFRAVRKMSGRIKKGALFLMFLFLLSQTSAYPPQRVFDVQIFMVVSESGTASVKMTARLIDPYLLGHLNDLQKDNPQKAQKEFHDMVFSLIFLNFQEFVQSQTNKTLIVTPYANFIELRPNWTATINFKMYNYLIPENGTLKSTVYGPMRFIFKNKVLSYYWRRLTIIFPKNAYIVNLAPAPKELADNVAIWENGYYLPIISITFNETVFKEKRANTTTIIPFEEFLNRTTKVITIKYDTFAGIVYFNGSVTGMKPQQYHVAKLVDEFNRTMSPIKFDIKSTENGVVFSGEAKPMLQYKETLTKKTWNVTIRLPFEFDKVNIESPGEDVELIHSKINGTVVNMIFEEKKICGPGVIVGLTPLPLLLKKRRR
;
A
#
# COMPACT_ATOMS: atom_id res chain seq x y z
N MET A 1 -14.91 -28.68 -70.70
CA MET A 1 -14.93 -29.47 -69.45
C MET A 1 -14.93 -28.50 -68.28
N PRO A 2 -15.79 -28.70 -67.27
CA PRO A 2 -16.94 -27.82 -67.11
C PRO A 2 -17.05 -27.10 -65.75
N GLN A 3 -17.75 -25.97 -65.84
CA GLN A 3 -18.78 -25.40 -64.96
C GLN A 3 -18.50 -25.09 -63.48
N MET A 4 -18.49 -23.78 -63.23
CA MET A 4 -19.23 -23.10 -62.16
C MET A 4 -20.54 -23.82 -61.82
N GLU A 5 -20.73 -24.14 -60.55
CA GLU A 5 -22.06 -24.34 -59.97
C GLU A 5 -22.13 -23.63 -58.61
N SER A 6 -23.17 -22.82 -58.51
CA SER A 6 -23.56 -21.98 -57.41
C SER A 6 -24.60 -22.67 -56.54
N ILE A 7 -24.52 -22.41 -55.23
CA ILE A 7 -25.65 -22.34 -54.28
C ILE A 7 -26.46 -23.64 -54.09
N GLU A 8 -26.38 -24.19 -52.88
CA GLU A 8 -27.59 -24.52 -52.12
C GLU A 8 -27.31 -24.50 -50.61
N SER A 9 -28.02 -23.61 -49.93
CA SER A 9 -28.30 -23.66 -48.50
C SER A 9 -29.47 -24.63 -48.30
N PRO A 10 -29.51 -25.36 -47.18
CA PRO A 10 -30.72 -25.27 -46.41
C PRO A 10 -30.48 -24.98 -44.93
N ALA A 11 -31.47 -24.25 -44.43
CA ALA A 11 -31.70 -23.80 -43.09
C ALA A 11 -31.91 -24.93 -42.07
N ASN A 12 -31.58 -24.55 -40.83
CA ASN A 12 -32.39 -24.69 -39.61
C ASN A 12 -32.48 -26.01 -38.82
N HIS A 13 -32.47 -25.76 -37.50
CA HIS A 13 -32.88 -26.59 -36.36
C HIS A 13 -31.85 -27.66 -35.95
N ASP A 14 -31.21 -27.62 -34.78
CA ASP A 14 -31.80 -27.48 -33.44
C ASP A 14 -30.91 -26.73 -32.44
N LEU A 15 -31.51 -25.71 -31.82
CA LEU A 15 -31.03 -25.06 -30.59
C LEU A 15 -31.49 -25.90 -29.39
N PHE A 16 -30.57 -26.67 -28.80
CA PHE A 16 -30.85 -27.32 -27.52
C PHE A 16 -30.75 -26.31 -26.37
N VAL A 17 -31.94 -25.90 -25.91
CA VAL A 17 -32.15 -25.16 -24.66
C VAL A 17 -31.91 -26.11 -23.49
N SER A 18 -30.77 -26.00 -22.82
CA SER A 18 -30.54 -26.71 -21.56
C SER A 18 -31.43 -26.12 -20.47
N HIS A 19 -32.29 -26.97 -19.91
CA HIS A 19 -33.27 -26.66 -18.89
C HIS A 19 -32.63 -26.10 -17.61
N ALA A 20 -33.22 -25.00 -17.11
CA ALA A 20 -33.00 -24.49 -15.78
C ALA A 20 -33.72 -25.38 -14.76
N TYR A 21 -32.99 -25.90 -13.79
CA TYR A 21 -33.59 -26.46 -12.57
C TYR A 21 -33.82 -25.33 -11.55
N PRO A 22 -35.00 -25.25 -10.92
CA PRO A 22 -35.29 -24.23 -9.93
C PRO A 22 -34.77 -24.68 -8.55
N PHE A 23 -33.78 -23.96 -8.02
CA PHE A 23 -33.51 -23.99 -6.58
C PHE A 23 -34.21 -22.82 -5.91
N ASN A 24 -35.29 -23.14 -5.20
CA ASN A 24 -35.92 -22.29 -4.20
C ASN A 24 -34.88 -21.94 -3.12
N VAL A 25 -34.53 -20.66 -3.01
CA VAL A 25 -33.92 -20.12 -1.79
C VAL A 25 -34.81 -19.01 -1.27
N CYS A 26 -35.35 -19.28 -0.09
CA CYS A 26 -36.23 -18.42 0.66
C CYS A 26 -35.61 -17.04 0.86
N THR A 27 -36.40 -16.04 0.52
CA THR A 27 -36.19 -14.63 0.83
C THR A 27 -36.24 -14.44 2.34
N ASN A 28 -35.15 -13.98 2.94
CA ASN A 28 -35.18 -13.36 4.27
C ASN A 28 -34.99 -11.86 4.12
N LYS A 29 -36.15 -11.19 4.10
CA LYS A 29 -36.35 -9.76 4.10
C LYS A 29 -36.54 -9.34 5.56
N PHE A 30 -35.49 -8.82 6.20
CA PHE A 30 -35.56 -8.11 7.48
C PHE A 30 -34.55 -6.95 7.39
N LEU A 31 -35.02 -5.71 7.10
CA LEU A 31 -35.29 -4.64 8.06
C LEU A 31 -33.97 -4.11 8.71
N TYR A 32 -33.56 -2.84 8.61
CA TYR A 32 -34.31 -1.64 8.98
C TYR A 32 -33.71 -0.34 8.38
N ASN A 33 -34.61 0.57 8.00
CA ASN A 33 -34.43 2.02 8.07
C ASN A 33 -33.82 2.46 9.41
N LEU A 34 -32.93 3.45 9.40
CA LEU A 34 -32.84 4.47 10.46
C LEU A 34 -32.08 5.70 9.95
N THR A 35 -32.82 6.65 9.40
CA THR A 35 -32.46 8.07 9.44
C THR A 35 -32.96 8.68 10.75
N LYS A 36 -32.30 9.77 11.17
CA LYS A 36 -32.55 10.64 12.36
C LYS A 36 -31.99 10.18 13.70
N PHE A 37 -30.87 10.81 14.09
CA PHE A 37 -30.74 11.35 15.44
C PHE A 37 -30.11 12.75 15.38
N ARG A 38 -30.92 13.74 15.74
CA ARG A 38 -30.51 15.12 16.04
C ARG A 38 -30.35 15.21 17.56
N ALA A 39 -29.17 15.63 18.00
CA ALA A 39 -28.77 16.21 19.29
C ALA A 39 -29.22 15.50 20.60
N VAL A 40 -28.26 15.27 21.50
CA VAL A 40 -28.24 15.80 22.88
C VAL A 40 -26.98 15.33 23.64
N ARG A 41 -26.38 16.30 24.36
CA ARG A 41 -25.49 16.23 25.54
C ARG A 41 -24.01 15.82 25.40
N LYS A 42 -23.17 16.82 25.75
CA LYS A 42 -21.91 16.74 26.53
C LYS A 42 -21.56 15.32 27.00
N MET A 43 -20.57 14.70 26.35
CA MET A 43 -19.84 13.56 26.92
C MET A 43 -18.39 13.94 27.21
N SER A 44 -18.01 13.57 28.43
CA SER A 44 -16.76 13.78 29.15
C SER A 44 -15.52 13.30 28.40
N GLY A 45 -14.41 14.03 28.59
CA GLY A 45 -13.12 13.90 27.88
C GLY A 45 -12.33 12.60 28.07
N ARG A 46 -12.93 11.50 28.56
CA ARG A 46 -12.26 10.19 28.70
C ARG A 46 -12.57 9.16 27.61
N ILE A 47 -13.58 9.39 26.75
CA ILE A 47 -13.97 8.42 25.70
C ILE A 47 -13.20 8.62 24.38
N LYS A 48 -12.58 9.80 24.17
CA LYS A 48 -11.87 10.12 22.93
C LYS A 48 -10.56 9.33 22.70
N LYS A 49 -9.97 8.75 23.76
CA LYS A 49 -8.75 7.94 23.64
C LYS A 49 -9.02 6.48 23.24
N GLY A 50 -10.21 5.94 23.54
CA GLY A 50 -10.59 4.58 23.12
C GLY A 50 -11.03 4.48 21.65
N ALA A 51 -11.74 5.51 21.16
CA ALA A 51 -12.20 5.54 19.76
C ALA A 51 -11.05 5.74 18.75
N LEU A 52 -9.97 6.45 19.14
CA LEU A 52 -8.80 6.64 18.29
C LEU A 52 -7.95 5.36 18.15
N PHE A 53 -7.90 4.55 19.22
CA PHE A 53 -7.20 3.25 19.20
C PHE A 53 -7.94 2.20 18.35
N LEU A 54 -9.28 2.22 18.36
CA LEU A 54 -10.11 1.38 17.50
C LEU A 54 -9.99 1.73 16.01
N MET A 55 -9.88 3.02 15.64
CA MET A 55 -9.65 3.39 14.24
C MET A 55 -8.23 3.07 13.74
N PHE A 56 -7.23 3.05 14.63
CA PHE A 56 -5.85 2.67 14.26
C PHE A 56 -5.72 1.16 13.97
N LEU A 57 -6.53 0.32 14.62
CA LEU A 57 -6.61 -1.12 14.34
C LEU A 57 -7.29 -1.44 13.00
N PHE A 58 -8.27 -0.64 12.57
CA PHE A 58 -8.95 -0.84 11.27
C PHE A 58 -8.10 -0.48 10.04
N LEU A 59 -7.06 0.35 10.19
CA LEU A 59 -6.17 0.76 9.10
C LEU A 59 -5.02 -0.24 8.84
N LEU A 60 -4.72 -1.12 9.81
CA LEU A 60 -3.70 -2.17 9.68
C LEU A 60 -4.28 -3.52 9.23
N SER A 61 -5.61 -3.65 9.26
CA SER A 61 -6.31 -4.80 8.70
C SER A 61 -6.74 -4.50 7.26
N GLN A 62 -5.85 -4.75 6.29
CA GLN A 62 -6.34 -5.40 5.07
C GLN A 62 -6.75 -6.83 5.42
N THR A 63 -7.71 -6.99 6.34
CA THR A 63 -8.31 -8.27 6.65
C THR A 63 -9.09 -8.65 5.41
N SER A 64 -8.49 -9.50 4.60
CA SER A 64 -9.25 -10.39 3.72
C SER A 64 -10.46 -10.88 4.51
N ALA A 65 -11.67 -10.57 4.03
CA ALA A 65 -12.92 -10.91 4.74
C ALA A 65 -13.02 -12.43 5.01
N TYR A 66 -12.27 -13.23 4.24
CA TYR A 66 -12.17 -14.67 4.35
C TYR A 66 -10.71 -15.12 4.44
N PRO A 67 -10.40 -16.24 5.12
CA PRO A 67 -9.05 -16.82 5.06
C PRO A 67 -8.73 -17.32 3.63
N PRO A 68 -7.45 -17.34 3.21
CA PRO A 68 -7.07 -17.79 1.88
C PRO A 68 -7.40 -19.28 1.67
N GLN A 69 -7.88 -19.63 0.47
CA GLN A 69 -7.96 -21.03 0.07
C GLN A 69 -6.54 -21.62 0.07
N ARG A 70 -6.29 -22.62 0.94
CA ARG A 70 -5.02 -23.35 1.05
C ARG A 70 -5.11 -24.70 0.33
N VAL A 71 -5.92 -24.77 -0.73
CA VAL A 71 -6.18 -26.00 -1.47
C VAL A 71 -5.29 -26.06 -2.70
N PHE A 72 -5.21 -24.96 -3.45
CA PHE A 72 -4.42 -24.84 -4.66
C PHE A 72 -3.45 -23.65 -4.62
N ASP A 73 -2.26 -23.83 -5.16
CA ASP A 73 -1.36 -22.75 -5.57
C ASP A 73 -1.75 -22.34 -7.00
N VAL A 74 -2.40 -21.18 -7.15
CA VAL A 74 -3.00 -20.72 -8.41
C VAL A 74 -2.19 -19.58 -9.03
N GLN A 75 -1.93 -19.66 -10.32
CA GLN A 75 -1.38 -18.58 -11.14
C GLN A 75 -2.33 -18.27 -12.29
N ILE A 76 -2.57 -16.99 -12.54
CA ILE A 76 -3.48 -16.51 -13.57
C ILE A 76 -2.68 -15.71 -14.59
N PHE A 77 -2.82 -16.04 -15.86
CA PHE A 77 -2.24 -15.33 -16.98
C PHE A 77 -3.34 -14.91 -17.94
N MET A 78 -3.45 -13.62 -18.21
CA MET A 78 -4.47 -13.04 -19.08
C MET A 78 -3.84 -12.23 -20.20
N VAL A 79 -4.32 -12.44 -21.43
CA VAL A 79 -3.97 -11.61 -22.59
C VAL A 79 -5.22 -10.92 -23.08
N VAL A 80 -5.24 -9.59 -23.03
CA VAL A 80 -6.38 -8.76 -23.42
C VAL A 80 -6.20 -8.29 -24.86
N SER A 81 -7.22 -8.51 -25.70
CA SER A 81 -7.26 -8.01 -27.07
C SER A 81 -7.77 -6.57 -27.15
N GLU A 82 -7.60 -5.94 -28.32
CA GLU A 82 -8.15 -4.60 -28.58
C GLU A 82 -9.68 -4.52 -28.47
N SER A 83 -10.37 -5.64 -28.72
CA SER A 83 -11.83 -5.74 -28.53
C SER A 83 -12.26 -5.87 -27.06
N GLY A 84 -11.32 -5.92 -26.12
CA GLY A 84 -11.62 -6.13 -24.70
C GLY A 84 -11.93 -7.59 -24.35
N THR A 85 -11.61 -8.55 -25.22
CA THR A 85 -11.69 -9.99 -24.91
C THR A 85 -10.42 -10.41 -24.19
N ALA A 86 -10.54 -11.20 -23.12
CA ALA A 86 -9.39 -11.78 -22.43
C ALA A 86 -9.24 -13.27 -22.75
N SER A 87 -8.06 -13.68 -23.21
CA SER A 87 -7.67 -15.09 -23.21
C SER A 87 -7.03 -15.40 -21.86
N VAL A 88 -7.59 -16.37 -21.14
CA VAL A 88 -7.22 -16.68 -19.76
C VAL A 88 -6.61 -18.07 -19.69
N LYS A 89 -5.44 -18.15 -19.07
CA LYS A 89 -4.75 -19.38 -18.72
C LYS A 89 -4.51 -19.40 -17.21
N MET A 90 -5.12 -20.35 -16.52
CA MET A 90 -4.89 -20.59 -15.09
C MET A 90 -4.04 -21.84 -14.90
N THR A 91 -3.02 -21.77 -14.06
CA THR A 91 -2.28 -22.94 -13.60
C THR A 91 -2.60 -23.15 -12.14
N ALA A 92 -3.09 -24.34 -11.79
CA ALA A 92 -3.46 -24.70 -10.43
C ALA A 92 -2.69 -25.95 -10.01
N ARG A 93 -1.96 -25.87 -8.90
CA ARG A 93 -1.27 -27.02 -8.30
C ARG A 93 -1.91 -27.36 -6.96
N LEU A 94 -2.31 -28.60 -6.77
CA LEU A 94 -2.85 -29.05 -5.49
C LEU A 94 -1.75 -28.99 -4.41
N ILE A 95 -2.05 -28.35 -3.29
CA ILE A 95 -1.12 -28.19 -2.15
C ILE A 95 -1.71 -28.69 -0.84
N ASP A 96 -3.01 -28.99 -0.78
CA ASP A 96 -3.63 -29.55 0.42
C ASP A 96 -3.05 -30.96 0.69
N PRO A 97 -2.42 -31.19 1.85
CA PRO A 97 -1.71 -32.44 2.12
C PRO A 97 -2.65 -33.64 2.23
N TYR A 98 -3.89 -33.44 2.68
CA TYR A 98 -4.86 -34.52 2.81
C TYR A 98 -5.34 -34.98 1.44
N LEU A 99 -5.71 -34.05 0.56
CA LEU A 99 -6.11 -34.37 -0.82
C LEU A 99 -4.94 -34.92 -1.63
N LEU A 100 -3.71 -34.43 -1.42
CA LEU A 100 -2.51 -35.00 -2.03
C LEU A 100 -2.29 -36.46 -1.60
N GLY A 101 -2.39 -36.75 -0.30
CA GLY A 101 -2.29 -38.12 0.21
C GLY A 101 -3.33 -39.02 -0.42
N HIS A 102 -4.59 -38.58 -0.41
CA HIS A 102 -5.70 -39.32 -1.02
C HIS A 102 -5.48 -39.64 -2.50
N LEU A 103 -5.15 -38.63 -3.32
CA LEU A 103 -4.91 -38.83 -4.74
C LEU A 103 -3.68 -39.69 -5.03
N ASN A 104 -2.62 -39.56 -4.23
CA ASN A 104 -1.41 -40.37 -4.38
C ASN A 104 -1.68 -41.86 -4.08
N ASP A 105 -2.49 -42.14 -3.07
CA ASP A 105 -2.88 -43.53 -2.77
C ASP A 105 -3.81 -44.06 -3.86
N LEU A 106 -4.79 -43.28 -4.29
CA LEU A 106 -5.68 -43.63 -5.39
C LEU A 106 -4.92 -43.84 -6.71
N GLN A 107 -3.84 -43.09 -6.95
CA GLN A 107 -3.00 -43.21 -8.14
C GLN A 107 -2.24 -44.54 -8.19
N LYS A 108 -1.90 -45.15 -7.04
CA LYS A 108 -1.25 -46.46 -6.98
C LYS A 108 -2.22 -47.56 -7.41
N ASP A 109 -3.46 -47.48 -6.94
CA ASP A 109 -4.46 -48.52 -7.14
C ASP A 109 -5.23 -48.34 -8.46
N ASN A 110 -5.55 -47.09 -8.81
CA ASN A 110 -6.36 -46.73 -9.98
C ASN A 110 -5.97 -45.36 -10.56
N PRO A 111 -4.90 -45.32 -11.39
CA PRO A 111 -4.42 -44.10 -12.05
C PRO A 111 -5.50 -43.29 -12.77
N GLN A 112 -6.40 -43.96 -13.48
CA GLN A 112 -7.44 -43.30 -14.28
C GLN A 112 -8.47 -42.61 -13.40
N LYS A 113 -8.87 -43.27 -12.31
CA LYS A 113 -9.79 -42.69 -11.33
C LYS A 113 -9.17 -41.51 -10.60
N ALA A 114 -7.88 -41.60 -10.22
CA ALA A 114 -7.18 -40.50 -9.58
C ALA A 114 -7.07 -39.26 -10.50
N GLN A 115 -6.76 -39.46 -11.78
CA GLN A 115 -6.75 -38.38 -12.76
C GLN A 115 -8.13 -37.76 -12.98
N LYS A 116 -9.18 -38.58 -13.08
CA LYS A 116 -10.56 -38.10 -13.20
C LYS A 116 -10.98 -37.29 -11.99
N GLU A 117 -10.71 -37.78 -10.78
CA GLU A 117 -11.08 -37.08 -9.55
C GLU A 117 -10.32 -35.75 -9.40
N PHE A 118 -9.04 -35.73 -9.77
CA PHE A 118 -8.26 -34.49 -9.83
C PHE A 118 -8.82 -33.50 -10.87
N HIS A 119 -9.17 -33.98 -12.06
CA HIS A 119 -9.83 -33.17 -13.07
C HIS A 119 -11.13 -32.56 -12.56
N ASP A 120 -12.00 -33.35 -11.93
CA ASP A 120 -13.29 -32.90 -11.40
C ASP A 120 -13.12 -31.87 -10.26
N MET A 121 -12.08 -32.04 -9.42
CA MET A 121 -11.70 -31.05 -8.42
C MET A 121 -11.24 -29.73 -9.06
N VAL A 122 -10.40 -29.78 -10.10
CA VAL A 122 -9.95 -28.58 -10.82
C VAL A 122 -11.14 -27.88 -11.48
N PHE A 123 -12.01 -28.62 -12.15
CA PHE A 123 -13.19 -28.07 -12.79
C PHE A 123 -14.10 -27.35 -11.78
N SER A 124 -14.44 -28.02 -10.67
CA SER A 124 -15.34 -27.47 -9.66
C SER A 124 -14.73 -26.35 -8.82
N LEU A 125 -13.51 -26.54 -8.31
CA LEU A 125 -12.93 -25.63 -7.33
C LEU A 125 -12.18 -24.45 -7.97
N ILE A 126 -11.60 -24.62 -9.15
CA ILE A 126 -10.91 -23.54 -9.85
C ILE A 126 -11.85 -22.86 -10.82
N PHE A 127 -12.35 -23.60 -11.82
CA PHE A 127 -13.10 -22.99 -12.92
C PHE A 127 -14.50 -22.53 -12.52
N LEU A 128 -15.34 -23.40 -11.95
CA LEU A 128 -16.72 -23.02 -11.60
C LEU A 128 -16.77 -21.90 -10.56
N ASN A 129 -15.89 -21.92 -9.56
CA ASN A 129 -15.79 -20.83 -8.59
C ASN A 129 -15.43 -19.48 -9.23
N PHE A 130 -14.49 -19.49 -10.19
CA PHE A 130 -14.15 -18.29 -10.95
C PHE A 130 -15.32 -17.82 -11.83
N GLN A 131 -16.00 -18.75 -12.49
CA GLN A 131 -17.15 -18.47 -13.34
C GLN A 131 -18.32 -17.89 -12.54
N GLU A 132 -18.64 -18.47 -11.39
CA GLU A 132 -19.67 -17.97 -10.47
C GLU A 132 -19.34 -16.56 -9.99
N PHE A 133 -18.07 -16.28 -9.67
CA PHE A 133 -17.64 -14.93 -9.32
C PHE A 133 -17.91 -13.93 -10.47
N VAL A 134 -17.52 -14.26 -11.69
CA VAL A 134 -17.77 -13.42 -12.88
C VAL A 134 -19.27 -13.18 -13.08
N GLN A 135 -20.07 -14.25 -13.05
CA GLN A 135 -21.51 -14.20 -13.29
C GLN A 135 -22.27 -13.46 -12.17
N SER A 136 -21.76 -13.46 -10.94
CA SER A 136 -22.34 -12.70 -9.83
C SER A 136 -22.22 -11.18 -9.98
N GLN A 137 -21.28 -10.69 -10.80
CA GLN A 137 -21.05 -9.26 -10.99
C GLN A 137 -21.69 -8.72 -12.26
N THR A 138 -21.77 -9.53 -13.30
CA THR A 138 -22.23 -9.08 -14.61
C THR A 138 -22.79 -10.23 -15.43
N ASN A 139 -23.86 -9.95 -16.17
CA ASN A 139 -24.40 -10.83 -17.20
C ASN A 139 -23.85 -10.51 -18.61
N LYS A 140 -23.00 -9.47 -18.74
CA LYS A 140 -22.46 -9.02 -20.03
C LYS A 140 -21.22 -9.79 -20.46
N THR A 141 -20.47 -10.33 -19.50
CA THR A 141 -19.24 -11.08 -19.75
C THR A 141 -19.55 -12.54 -19.96
N LEU A 142 -19.12 -13.08 -21.11
CA LEU A 142 -19.33 -14.47 -21.47
C LEU A 142 -18.02 -15.24 -21.35
N ILE A 143 -18.02 -16.31 -20.56
CA ILE A 143 -16.91 -17.26 -20.49
C ILE A 143 -17.17 -18.38 -21.51
N VAL A 144 -16.21 -18.59 -22.40
CA VAL A 144 -16.25 -19.64 -23.42
C VAL A 144 -15.05 -20.56 -23.22
N THR A 145 -15.32 -21.85 -23.04
CA THR A 145 -14.32 -22.90 -22.93
C THR A 145 -14.06 -23.52 -24.30
N PRO A 146 -12.81 -23.85 -24.64
CA PRO A 146 -12.52 -24.59 -25.87
C PRO A 146 -13.04 -26.03 -25.78
N TYR A 147 -13.39 -26.63 -26.93
CA TYR A 147 -13.85 -28.02 -26.99
C TYR A 147 -12.77 -29.03 -26.57
N ALA A 148 -11.50 -28.72 -26.85
CA ALA A 148 -10.35 -29.52 -26.46
C ALA A 148 -9.40 -28.69 -25.60
N ASN A 149 -8.63 -29.35 -24.74
CA ASN A 149 -7.58 -28.73 -23.93
C ASN A 149 -8.07 -27.62 -22.98
N PHE A 150 -9.36 -27.67 -22.62
CA PHE A 150 -9.94 -26.78 -21.61
C PHE A 150 -9.27 -26.99 -20.25
N ILE A 151 -9.14 -28.25 -19.82
CA ILE A 151 -8.35 -28.64 -18.64
C ILE A 151 -7.31 -29.66 -19.08
N GLU A 152 -6.03 -29.32 -18.91
CA GLU A 152 -4.90 -30.21 -19.16
C GLU A 152 -4.23 -30.58 -17.84
N LEU A 153 -4.24 -31.88 -17.52
CA LEU A 153 -3.52 -32.38 -16.34
C LEU A 153 -2.03 -32.50 -16.63
N ARG A 154 -1.22 -32.20 -15.62
CA ARG A 154 0.25 -32.24 -15.64
C ARG A 154 0.74 -33.03 -14.41
N PRO A 155 2.00 -33.51 -14.43
CA PRO A 155 2.60 -34.18 -13.28
C PRO A 155 2.51 -33.35 -11.99
N ASN A 156 2.63 -34.01 -10.85
CA ASN A 156 2.58 -33.40 -9.51
C ASN A 156 1.25 -32.66 -9.25
N TRP A 157 0.12 -33.29 -9.62
CA TRP A 157 -1.23 -32.78 -9.38
C TRP A 157 -1.36 -31.29 -9.75
N THR A 158 -0.87 -30.98 -10.94
CA THR A 158 -0.93 -29.64 -11.53
C THR A 158 -1.87 -29.69 -12.73
N ALA A 159 -2.66 -28.64 -12.93
CA ALA A 159 -3.54 -28.52 -14.08
C ALA A 159 -3.42 -27.14 -14.71
N THR A 160 -3.61 -27.10 -16.03
CA THR A 160 -3.76 -25.87 -16.80
C THR A 160 -5.19 -25.76 -17.29
N ILE A 161 -5.85 -24.64 -16.99
CA ILE A 161 -7.21 -24.33 -17.45
C ILE A 161 -7.14 -23.18 -18.46
N ASN A 162 -7.70 -23.37 -19.65
CA ASN A 162 -7.68 -22.38 -20.74
C ASN A 162 -9.10 -21.99 -21.15
N PHE A 163 -9.45 -20.71 -21.16
CA PHE A 163 -10.74 -20.23 -21.63
C PHE A 163 -10.67 -18.79 -22.12
N LYS A 164 -11.75 -18.28 -22.73
CA LYS A 164 -11.88 -16.89 -23.14
C LYS A 164 -12.99 -16.20 -22.37
N MET A 165 -12.77 -14.94 -22.01
CA MET A 165 -13.77 -14.03 -21.47
C MET A 165 -14.07 -12.95 -22.51
N TYR A 166 -15.21 -13.07 -23.17
CA TYR A 166 -15.73 -12.03 -24.05
C TYR A 166 -16.34 -10.91 -23.23
N ASN A 167 -16.21 -9.67 -23.71
CA ASN A 167 -16.64 -8.47 -22.98
C ASN A 167 -16.03 -8.41 -21.56
N TYR A 168 -14.75 -8.76 -21.43
CA TYR A 168 -14.03 -8.57 -20.17
C TYR A 168 -13.77 -7.09 -19.92
N LEU A 169 -13.35 -6.36 -20.96
CA LEU A 169 -13.38 -4.92 -20.99
C LEU A 169 -14.48 -4.45 -21.95
N ILE A 170 -15.30 -3.48 -21.54
CA ILE A 170 -16.37 -2.91 -22.38
C ILE A 170 -16.16 -1.42 -22.62
N PRO A 171 -16.59 -0.89 -23.79
CA PRO A 171 -16.54 0.54 -24.07
C PRO A 171 -17.38 1.36 -23.08
N GLU A 172 -16.76 2.37 -22.50
CA GLU A 172 -17.38 3.36 -21.62
C GLU A 172 -16.61 4.68 -21.72
N ASN A 173 -17.26 5.77 -22.14
CA ASN A 173 -16.70 7.12 -22.14
C ASN A 173 -15.32 7.25 -22.84
N GLY A 174 -15.15 6.63 -24.01
CA GLY A 174 -13.89 6.65 -24.77
C GLY A 174 -12.79 5.72 -24.23
N THR A 175 -13.11 4.91 -23.22
CA THR A 175 -12.20 3.93 -22.61
C THR A 175 -12.79 2.52 -22.70
N LEU A 176 -11.97 1.48 -22.59
CA LEU A 176 -12.40 0.11 -22.31
C LEU A 176 -12.19 -0.16 -20.81
N LYS A 177 -13.26 -0.54 -20.10
CA LYS A 177 -13.22 -0.78 -18.65
C LYS A 177 -13.61 -2.20 -18.28
N SER A 178 -12.95 -2.73 -17.25
CA SER A 178 -13.25 -4.04 -16.69
C SER A 178 -14.69 -4.13 -16.20
N THR A 179 -15.43 -5.12 -16.68
CA THR A 179 -16.79 -5.45 -16.22
C THR A 179 -16.80 -6.26 -14.93
N VAL A 180 -15.68 -6.92 -14.63
CA VAL A 180 -15.50 -7.78 -13.46
C VAL A 180 -14.23 -7.36 -12.76
N TYR A 181 -14.34 -7.05 -11.47
CA TYR A 181 -13.22 -6.71 -10.59
C TYR A 181 -13.65 -6.93 -9.14
N GLY A 182 -12.71 -7.05 -8.20
CA GLY A 182 -13.07 -7.23 -6.81
C GLY A 182 -12.44 -8.45 -6.15
N PRO A 183 -12.67 -8.61 -4.84
CA PRO A 183 -12.21 -9.77 -4.10
C PRO A 183 -12.97 -11.03 -4.55
N MET A 184 -12.22 -12.01 -5.04
CA MET A 184 -12.74 -13.28 -5.51
C MET A 184 -12.98 -14.24 -4.34
N ARG A 185 -14.04 -15.05 -4.47
CA ARG A 185 -14.49 -16.01 -3.45
C ARG A 185 -14.22 -17.43 -3.92
N PHE A 186 -13.91 -18.30 -2.96
CA PHE A 186 -13.65 -19.72 -3.18
C PHE A 186 -14.47 -20.53 -2.18
N ILE A 187 -15.45 -21.27 -2.67
CA ILE A 187 -16.37 -22.08 -1.89
C ILE A 187 -15.84 -23.51 -1.85
N PHE A 188 -15.51 -23.99 -0.65
CA PHE A 188 -15.01 -25.34 -0.45
C PHE A 188 -15.52 -25.90 0.87
N LYS A 189 -16.12 -27.11 0.83
CA LYS A 189 -16.72 -27.78 2.00
C LYS A 189 -17.65 -26.84 2.80
N ASN A 190 -18.56 -26.16 2.09
CA ASN A 190 -19.52 -25.19 2.64
C ASN A 190 -18.88 -24.00 3.39
N LYS A 191 -17.61 -23.69 3.13
CA LYS A 191 -16.92 -22.51 3.67
C LYS A 191 -16.58 -21.56 2.53
N VAL A 192 -16.78 -20.27 2.78
CA VAL A 192 -16.32 -19.20 1.88
C VAL A 192 -14.91 -18.81 2.29
N LEU A 193 -13.99 -18.98 1.36
CA LEU A 193 -12.57 -18.65 1.45
C LEU A 193 -12.25 -17.56 0.43
N SER A 194 -11.10 -16.92 0.56
CA SER A 194 -10.58 -16.04 -0.49
C SER A 194 -9.97 -16.87 -1.60
N TYR A 195 -10.36 -16.58 -2.85
CA TYR A 195 -9.75 -17.19 -4.02
C TYR A 195 -8.34 -16.59 -4.20
N TYR A 196 -7.42 -17.15 -3.44
CA TYR A 196 -6.05 -16.71 -3.41
C TYR A 196 -5.30 -17.24 -4.63
N TRP A 197 -4.58 -16.35 -5.29
CA TRP A 197 -3.62 -16.63 -6.35
C TRP A 197 -2.26 -16.08 -5.97
N ARG A 198 -1.22 -16.83 -6.33
CA ARG A 198 0.17 -16.47 -6.08
C ARG A 198 0.66 -15.40 -7.06
N ARG A 199 0.21 -15.46 -8.31
CA ARG A 199 0.59 -14.51 -9.36
C ARG A 199 -0.54 -14.27 -10.34
N LEU A 200 -0.77 -13.01 -10.67
CA LEU A 200 -1.63 -12.58 -11.75
C LEU A 200 -0.81 -11.75 -12.73
N THR A 201 -0.74 -12.20 -13.98
CA THR A 201 -0.08 -11.46 -15.08
C THR A 201 -1.13 -11.08 -16.10
N ILE A 202 -1.17 -9.80 -16.49
CA ILE A 202 -2.05 -9.29 -17.53
C ILE A 202 -1.21 -8.62 -18.60
N ILE A 203 -1.39 -9.05 -19.85
CA ILE A 203 -0.80 -8.44 -21.04
C ILE A 203 -1.89 -7.63 -21.75
N PHE A 204 -1.69 -6.32 -21.85
CA PHE A 204 -2.54 -5.39 -22.57
C PHE A 204 -2.13 -5.27 -24.05
N PRO A 205 -2.99 -4.74 -24.92
CA PRO A 205 -2.58 -4.39 -26.30
C PRO A 205 -1.44 -3.39 -26.31
N LYS A 206 -0.46 -3.56 -27.21
CA LYS A 206 0.78 -2.74 -27.25
C LYS A 206 0.54 -1.25 -27.52
N ASN A 207 -0.53 -0.93 -28.24
CA ASN A 207 -0.98 0.41 -28.61
C ASN A 207 -2.00 1.01 -27.63
N ALA A 208 -2.33 0.31 -26.54
CA ALA A 208 -3.25 0.83 -25.54
C ALA A 208 -2.52 1.71 -24.52
N TYR A 209 -3.12 2.85 -24.20
CA TYR A 209 -2.78 3.65 -23.04
C TYR A 209 -3.52 3.13 -21.80
N ILE A 210 -2.76 2.83 -20.74
CA ILE A 210 -3.32 2.39 -19.46
C ILE A 210 -3.80 3.62 -18.69
N VAL A 211 -5.12 3.75 -18.56
CA VAL A 211 -5.77 4.86 -17.84
C VAL A 211 -5.81 4.59 -16.33
N ASN A 212 -6.12 3.34 -15.93
CA ASN A 212 -6.20 2.97 -14.52
C ASN A 212 -5.92 1.47 -14.32
N LEU A 213 -5.19 1.15 -13.24
CA LEU A 213 -5.02 -0.19 -12.68
C LEU A 213 -5.16 -0.11 -11.16
N ALA A 214 -6.21 -0.71 -10.61
CA ALA A 214 -6.46 -0.71 -9.18
C ALA A 214 -6.83 -2.10 -8.64
N PRO A 215 -6.11 -2.68 -7.67
CA PRO A 215 -4.92 -2.12 -7.02
C PRO A 215 -3.74 -1.99 -7.99
N ALA A 216 -2.77 -1.14 -7.64
CA ALA A 216 -1.56 -0.99 -8.43
C ALA A 216 -0.82 -2.33 -8.54
N PRO A 217 -0.30 -2.69 -9.73
CA PRO A 217 0.52 -3.89 -9.89
C PRO A 217 1.84 -3.75 -9.11
N LYS A 218 2.42 -4.90 -8.75
CA LYS A 218 3.77 -4.95 -8.18
C LYS A 218 4.81 -4.51 -9.22
N GLU A 219 4.58 -4.88 -10.48
CA GLU A 219 5.44 -4.54 -11.61
C GLU A 219 4.58 -4.17 -12.82
N LEU A 220 4.95 -3.08 -13.49
CA LEU A 220 4.37 -2.65 -14.76
C LEU A 220 5.53 -2.30 -15.70
N ALA A 221 5.71 -3.11 -16.75
CA ALA A 221 6.71 -2.91 -17.78
C ALA A 221 6.04 -3.01 -19.14
N ASP A 222 6.21 -1.97 -19.97
CA ASP A 222 5.52 -1.82 -21.26
C ASP A 222 4.00 -2.01 -21.12
N ASN A 223 3.47 -3.05 -21.74
CA ASN A 223 2.06 -3.44 -21.75
C ASN A 223 1.78 -4.63 -20.81
N VAL A 224 2.70 -4.98 -19.91
CA VAL A 224 2.60 -6.14 -19.01
C VAL A 224 2.51 -5.68 -17.55
N ALA A 225 1.43 -6.06 -16.88
CA ALA A 225 1.21 -5.80 -15.47
C ALA A 225 1.20 -7.09 -14.65
N ILE A 226 1.90 -7.10 -13.52
CA ILE A 226 2.05 -8.27 -12.65
C ILE A 226 1.65 -7.90 -11.23
N TRP A 227 0.78 -8.73 -10.64
CA TRP A 227 0.46 -8.73 -9.23
C TRP A 227 0.89 -10.05 -8.60
N GLU A 228 1.19 -10.03 -7.31
CA GLU A 228 1.54 -11.22 -6.54
C GLU A 228 0.71 -11.32 -5.26
N ASN A 229 0.51 -12.55 -4.80
CA ASN A 229 -0.06 -12.87 -3.49
C ASN A 229 -1.40 -12.17 -3.21
N GLY A 230 -2.32 -12.26 -4.17
CA GLY A 230 -3.59 -11.54 -4.13
C GLY A 230 -4.80 -12.45 -4.21
N TYR A 231 -5.96 -11.85 -4.01
CA TYR A 231 -7.26 -12.52 -4.15
C TYR A 231 -8.27 -11.60 -4.87
N TYR A 232 -7.78 -10.56 -5.56
CA TYR A 232 -8.59 -9.49 -6.13
C TYR A 232 -8.36 -9.39 -7.64
N LEU A 233 -9.42 -9.42 -8.46
CA LEU A 233 -9.28 -9.08 -9.88
C LEU A 233 -9.24 -7.56 -10.05
N PRO A 234 -8.19 -6.98 -10.66
CA PRO A 234 -8.00 -5.54 -10.70
C PRO A 234 -9.07 -4.83 -11.54
N ILE A 235 -9.41 -3.61 -11.12
CA ILE A 235 -10.12 -2.63 -11.93
C ILE A 235 -9.16 -2.16 -13.01
N ILE A 236 -9.55 -2.29 -14.26
CA ILE A 236 -8.75 -1.96 -15.43
C ILE A 236 -9.50 -0.94 -16.26
N SER A 237 -8.81 0.12 -16.69
CA SER A 237 -9.29 1.04 -17.71
C SER A 237 -8.15 1.31 -18.70
N ILE A 238 -8.41 1.12 -19.99
CA ILE A 238 -7.46 1.42 -21.08
C ILE A 238 -8.13 2.29 -22.15
N THR A 239 -7.36 2.96 -22.99
CA THR A 239 -7.86 3.64 -24.20
C THR A 239 -6.83 3.58 -25.31
N PHE A 240 -7.27 3.64 -26.56
CA PHE A 240 -6.39 3.74 -27.73
C PHE A 240 -6.27 5.17 -28.25
N ASN A 241 -7.05 6.10 -27.68
CA ASN A 241 -7.07 7.49 -28.09
C ASN A 241 -6.20 8.33 -27.14
N GLU A 242 -5.13 8.91 -27.67
CA GLU A 242 -4.19 9.72 -26.90
C GLU A 242 -4.85 10.97 -26.29
N THR A 243 -5.79 11.60 -26.99
CA THR A 243 -6.54 12.76 -26.47
C THR A 243 -7.38 12.36 -25.26
N VAL A 244 -8.11 11.24 -25.35
CA VAL A 244 -8.88 10.69 -24.22
C VAL A 244 -7.96 10.31 -23.07
N PHE A 245 -6.79 9.73 -23.36
CA PHE A 245 -5.79 9.42 -22.34
C PHE A 245 -5.31 10.68 -21.62
N LYS A 246 -4.96 11.73 -22.36
CA LYS A 246 -4.54 13.03 -21.80
C LYS A 246 -5.64 13.68 -20.96
N GLU A 247 -6.88 13.71 -21.45
CA GLU A 247 -8.03 14.26 -20.72
C GLU A 247 -8.33 13.48 -19.43
N LYS A 248 -8.36 12.14 -19.50
CA LYS A 248 -8.61 11.29 -18.33
C LYS A 248 -7.47 11.38 -17.34
N ARG A 249 -6.21 11.45 -17.78
CA ARG A 249 -5.05 11.66 -16.91
C ARG A 249 -5.07 13.05 -16.28
N ALA A 250 -5.53 14.09 -16.99
CA ALA A 250 -5.70 15.43 -16.44
C ALA A 250 -6.82 15.50 -15.38
N ASN A 251 -7.89 14.71 -15.55
CA ASN A 251 -8.99 14.58 -14.58
C ASN A 251 -8.69 13.65 -13.41
N THR A 252 -7.70 12.76 -13.52
CA THR A 252 -7.24 11.90 -12.43
C THR A 252 -6.12 12.65 -11.73
N THR A 253 -6.45 13.49 -10.74
CA THR A 253 -5.55 14.33 -9.90
C THR A 253 -4.07 14.13 -10.23
N THR A 254 -3.49 15.07 -10.97
CA THR A 254 -2.05 15.12 -11.25
C THR A 254 -1.31 14.76 -9.96
N ILE A 255 -0.70 13.58 -9.90
CA ILE A 255 0.21 13.25 -8.81
C ILE A 255 1.39 14.15 -9.05
N ILE A 256 1.46 15.24 -8.28
CA ILE A 256 2.58 16.17 -8.33
C ILE A 256 3.78 15.36 -7.81
N PRO A 257 4.84 15.14 -8.61
CA PRO A 257 6.01 14.43 -8.12
C PRO A 257 6.57 15.12 -6.87
N PHE A 258 7.18 14.35 -5.96
CA PHE A 258 7.64 14.89 -4.69
C PHE A 258 8.62 16.07 -4.84
N GLU A 259 9.49 16.02 -5.85
CA GLU A 259 10.42 17.10 -6.19
C GLU A 259 9.70 18.35 -6.68
N GLU A 260 8.68 18.20 -7.53
CA GLU A 260 7.83 19.32 -7.97
C GLU A 260 7.05 19.93 -6.80
N PHE A 261 6.60 19.10 -5.86
CA PHE A 261 5.96 19.56 -4.63
C PHE A 261 6.94 20.38 -3.76
N LEU A 262 8.18 19.92 -3.56
CA LEU A 262 9.19 20.66 -2.79
C LEU A 262 9.61 21.98 -3.46
N ASN A 263 9.67 22.01 -4.80
CA ASN A 263 10.05 23.19 -5.57
C ASN A 263 8.93 24.25 -5.62
N ARG A 264 7.67 23.81 -5.51
CA ARG A 264 6.50 24.71 -5.49
C ARG A 264 6.07 25.12 -4.09
N THR A 265 6.80 24.71 -3.06
CA THR A 265 6.47 25.02 -1.66
C THR A 265 7.61 25.74 -0.96
N THR A 266 7.25 26.59 0.00
CA THR A 266 8.17 27.24 0.92
C THR A 266 8.39 26.34 2.13
N LYS A 267 9.65 26.06 2.41
CA LYS A 267 10.14 25.12 3.41
C LYS A 267 10.82 25.91 4.52
N VAL A 268 10.23 25.91 5.71
CA VAL A 268 10.78 26.59 6.89
C VAL A 268 10.97 25.57 7.99
N ILE A 269 12.12 25.62 8.66
CA ILE A 269 12.39 24.81 9.84
C ILE A 269 13.02 25.68 10.93
N THR A 270 12.63 25.42 12.16
CA THR A 270 13.23 25.99 13.37
C THR A 270 13.83 24.85 14.17
N ILE A 271 15.05 25.07 14.65
CA ILE A 271 15.89 24.06 15.28
C ILE A 271 16.34 24.61 16.63
N LYS A 272 16.16 23.82 17.68
CA LYS A 272 16.63 24.13 19.02
C LYS A 272 17.41 22.94 19.58
N TYR A 273 18.64 23.19 20.01
CA TYR A 273 19.44 22.18 20.70
C TYR A 273 19.22 22.28 22.21
N ASP A 274 18.98 21.14 22.86
CA ASP A 274 18.97 21.01 24.32
C ASP A 274 20.30 20.41 24.77
N THR A 275 21.10 21.25 25.44
CA THR A 275 22.44 20.88 25.94
C THR A 275 22.38 19.86 27.08
N PHE A 276 21.28 19.78 27.83
CA PHE A 276 21.10 18.83 28.93
C PHE A 276 20.63 17.47 28.42
N ALA A 277 19.63 17.45 27.53
CA ALA A 277 19.11 16.21 26.96
C ALA A 277 20.01 15.63 25.86
N GLY A 278 20.85 16.47 25.23
CA GLY A 278 21.65 16.08 24.08
C GLY A 278 20.81 15.82 22.83
N ILE A 279 19.64 16.45 22.73
CA ILE A 279 18.65 16.23 21.67
C ILE A 279 18.42 17.55 20.93
N VAL A 280 18.16 17.46 19.63
CA VAL A 280 17.67 18.58 18.84
C VAL A 280 16.16 18.46 18.68
N TYR A 281 15.45 19.48 19.12
CA TYR A 281 14.05 19.71 18.82
C TYR A 281 13.95 20.46 17.50
N PHE A 282 13.02 20.05 16.65
CA PHE A 282 12.73 20.76 15.42
C PHE A 282 11.24 20.87 15.19
N ASN A 283 10.82 21.98 14.62
CA ASN A 283 9.47 22.20 14.13
C ASN A 283 9.54 23.01 12.83
N GLY A 284 8.62 22.73 11.91
CA GLY A 284 8.68 23.36 10.61
C GLY A 284 7.42 23.18 9.81
N SER A 285 7.45 23.75 8.62
CA SER A 285 6.34 23.71 7.69
C SER A 285 6.81 23.69 6.25
N VAL A 286 6.06 22.98 5.41
CA VAL A 286 6.16 23.01 3.95
C VAL A 286 4.85 23.58 3.43
N THR A 287 4.83 24.84 2.99
CA THR A 287 3.60 25.60 2.68
C THR A 287 3.53 26.09 1.24
N GLY A 288 2.33 26.31 0.72
CA GLY A 288 2.09 26.87 -0.62
C GLY A 288 1.32 25.91 -1.55
N MET A 289 1.16 24.66 -1.14
CA MET A 289 0.42 23.65 -1.90
C MET A 289 -0.20 22.62 -0.97
N LYS A 290 -1.45 22.23 -1.24
CA LYS A 290 -2.11 21.13 -0.52
C LYS A 290 -1.39 19.80 -0.77
N PRO A 291 -0.88 19.12 0.28
CA PRO A 291 -0.16 17.87 0.11
C PRO A 291 -1.14 16.71 -0.15
N GLN A 292 -0.75 15.80 -1.04
CA GLN A 292 -1.40 14.50 -1.20
C GLN A 292 -0.84 13.52 -0.17
N GLN A 293 -1.54 12.40 0.07
CA GLN A 293 -1.11 11.38 1.05
C GLN A 293 0.30 10.84 0.75
N TYR A 294 0.64 10.71 -0.54
CA TYR A 294 1.98 10.33 -1.00
C TYR A 294 3.07 11.34 -0.56
N HIS A 295 2.83 12.65 -0.64
CA HIS A 295 3.81 13.66 -0.20
C HIS A 295 4.09 13.55 1.29
N VAL A 296 3.06 13.34 2.11
CA VAL A 296 3.20 13.19 3.57
C VAL A 296 4.03 11.95 3.89
N ALA A 297 3.72 10.82 3.23
CA ALA A 297 4.49 9.58 3.42
C ALA A 297 5.95 9.76 2.99
N LYS A 298 6.21 10.46 1.90
CA LYS A 298 7.58 10.69 1.41
C LYS A 298 8.36 11.66 2.30
N LEU A 299 7.72 12.68 2.86
CA LEU A 299 8.33 13.51 3.91
C LEU A 299 8.76 12.67 5.10
N VAL A 300 7.87 11.83 5.64
CA VAL A 300 8.19 10.92 6.77
C VAL A 300 9.41 10.05 6.45
N ASP A 301 9.43 9.44 5.26
CA ASP A 301 10.53 8.61 4.79
C ASP A 301 11.87 9.37 4.73
N GLU A 302 11.88 10.58 4.15
CA GLU A 302 13.12 11.37 4.05
C GLU A 302 13.63 11.83 5.42
N PHE A 303 12.73 12.22 6.34
CA PHE A 303 13.10 12.56 7.72
C PHE A 303 13.65 11.35 8.47
N ASN A 304 13.03 10.18 8.35
CA ASN A 304 13.51 8.93 8.95
C ASN A 304 14.89 8.52 8.42
N ARG A 305 15.07 8.62 7.10
CA ARG A 305 16.32 8.27 6.42
C ARG A 305 17.48 9.18 6.80
N THR A 306 17.22 10.48 6.96
CA THR A 306 18.30 11.47 7.09
C THR A 306 18.58 11.88 8.53
N MET A 307 17.53 12.08 9.33
CA MET A 307 17.64 12.55 10.71
C MET A 307 17.45 11.43 11.73
N SER A 308 16.81 10.33 11.35
CA SER A 308 16.45 9.21 12.23
C SER A 308 15.85 9.70 13.56
N PRO A 309 14.70 10.41 13.51
CA PRO A 309 14.14 11.08 14.68
C PRO A 309 13.68 10.07 15.74
N ILE A 310 13.88 10.44 17.02
CA ILE A 310 13.36 9.74 18.19
C ILE A 310 11.83 9.86 18.23
N LYS A 311 11.32 11.06 17.91
CA LYS A 311 9.88 11.35 17.77
C LYS A 311 9.68 12.21 16.54
N PHE A 312 8.63 11.92 15.78
CA PHE A 312 8.27 12.71 14.61
C PHE A 312 6.75 12.72 14.44
N ASP A 313 6.19 13.92 14.47
CA ASP A 313 4.79 14.19 14.23
C ASP A 313 4.66 15.05 12.98
N ILE A 314 3.71 14.70 12.14
CA ILE A 314 3.43 15.38 10.87
C ILE A 314 1.93 15.53 10.70
N LYS A 315 1.48 16.71 10.31
CA LYS A 315 0.07 17.02 10.11
C LYS A 315 -0.12 17.72 8.77
N SER A 316 -0.97 17.13 7.94
CA SER A 316 -1.44 17.75 6.72
C SER A 316 -2.41 18.90 7.03
N THR A 317 -2.28 19.99 6.29
CA THR A 317 -3.13 21.18 6.32
C THR A 317 -3.63 21.49 4.92
N GLU A 318 -4.59 22.41 4.78
CA GLU A 318 -5.12 22.78 3.47
C GLU A 318 -4.08 23.46 2.56
N ASN A 319 -3.04 24.06 3.14
CA ASN A 319 -2.01 24.82 2.43
C ASN A 319 -0.60 24.22 2.56
N GLY A 320 -0.47 22.95 2.98
CA GLY A 320 0.85 22.37 3.22
C GLY A 320 0.87 21.34 4.33
N VAL A 321 2.06 21.16 4.90
CA VAL A 321 2.33 20.26 6.02
C VAL A 321 3.01 21.03 7.13
N VAL A 322 2.64 20.74 8.37
CA VAL A 322 3.41 21.13 9.56
C VAL A 322 3.99 19.86 10.19
N PHE A 323 5.21 19.95 10.70
CA PHE A 323 5.89 18.83 11.33
C PHE A 323 6.67 19.28 12.55
N SER A 324 6.89 18.35 13.48
CA SER A 324 7.70 18.56 14.67
C SER A 324 8.35 17.25 15.09
N GLY A 325 9.51 17.31 15.73
CA GLY A 325 10.18 16.11 16.20
C GLY A 325 11.41 16.37 17.06
N GLU A 326 12.03 15.26 17.42
CA GLU A 326 13.21 15.15 18.27
C GLU A 326 14.22 14.25 17.53
N ALA A 327 15.47 14.69 17.37
CA ALA A 327 16.52 13.87 16.74
C ALA A 327 17.84 13.97 17.51
N LYS A 328 18.68 12.93 17.41
CA LYS A 328 20.04 12.96 17.95
C LYS A 328 20.98 13.62 16.95
N PRO A 329 21.63 14.74 17.29
CA PRO A 329 22.62 15.35 16.41
C PRO A 329 23.96 14.59 16.48
N MET A 330 24.84 14.89 15.54
CA MET A 330 26.27 14.62 15.72
C MET A 330 26.84 15.70 16.64
N LEU A 331 27.35 15.30 17.80
CA LEU A 331 27.84 16.22 18.83
C LEU A 331 29.34 16.04 19.06
N GLN A 332 30.08 17.16 19.04
CA GLN A 332 31.43 17.25 19.59
C GLN A 332 31.39 18.18 20.79
N TYR A 333 31.69 17.64 21.96
CA TYR A 333 31.71 18.38 23.22
C TYR A 333 33.14 18.66 23.66
N LYS A 334 33.40 19.88 24.12
CA LYS A 334 34.67 20.28 24.72
C LYS A 334 34.43 21.07 25.99
N GLU A 335 35.09 20.69 27.07
CA GLU A 335 35.04 21.38 28.35
C GLU A 335 36.43 21.90 28.74
N THR A 336 36.47 23.11 29.26
CA THR A 336 37.65 23.75 29.84
C THR A 336 37.29 24.28 31.23
N LEU A 337 38.28 24.75 31.98
CA LEU A 337 38.08 25.30 33.32
C LEU A 337 37.04 26.43 33.36
N THR A 338 36.96 27.23 32.30
CA THR A 338 36.12 28.44 32.25
C THR A 338 34.96 28.34 31.26
N LYS A 339 34.89 27.33 30.40
CA LYS A 339 33.92 27.26 29.29
C LYS A 339 33.54 25.84 28.93
N LYS A 340 32.29 25.64 28.55
CA LYS A 340 31.79 24.45 27.86
C LYS A 340 31.39 24.81 26.44
N THR A 341 31.71 23.96 25.48
CA THR A 341 31.39 24.18 24.06
C THR A 341 30.76 22.94 23.46
N TRP A 342 29.65 23.12 22.74
CA TRP A 342 28.96 22.07 21.98
C TRP A 342 28.98 22.44 20.50
N ASN A 343 29.65 21.63 19.69
CA ASN A 343 29.58 21.69 18.23
C ASN A 343 28.60 20.62 17.75
N VAL A 344 27.43 21.09 17.34
CA VAL A 344 26.25 20.31 16.99
C VAL A 344 26.08 20.34 15.49
N THR A 345 26.09 19.17 14.84
CA THR A 345 25.82 19.04 13.41
C THR A 345 24.58 18.19 13.18
N ILE A 346 23.67 18.70 12.36
CA ILE A 346 22.47 17.98 11.94
C ILE A 346 22.32 18.02 10.43
N ARG A 347 21.82 16.92 9.85
CA ARG A 347 21.59 16.78 8.41
C ARG A 347 20.10 16.76 8.15
N LEU A 348 19.62 17.73 7.39
CA LEU A 348 18.23 17.89 6.99
C LEU A 348 17.92 17.03 5.75
N PRO A 349 16.67 16.57 5.59
CA PRO A 349 16.28 15.68 4.48
C PRO A 349 16.37 16.31 3.09
N PHE A 350 16.24 17.63 3.02
CA PHE A 350 16.32 18.45 1.80
C PHE A 350 16.64 19.89 2.20
N GLU A 351 16.89 20.75 1.23
CA GLU A 351 17.19 22.16 1.49
C GLU A 351 15.93 22.91 1.96
N PHE A 352 16.11 23.74 2.98
CA PHE A 352 15.07 24.60 3.52
C PHE A 352 15.30 26.03 3.05
N ASP A 353 14.23 26.70 2.63
CA ASP A 353 14.29 28.10 2.20
C ASP A 353 14.63 29.02 3.39
N LYS A 354 14.25 28.60 4.62
CA LYS A 354 14.61 29.27 5.86
C LYS A 354 14.88 28.27 6.99
N VAL A 355 16.04 28.40 7.62
CA VAL A 355 16.43 27.65 8.82
C VAL A 355 16.64 28.65 9.96
N ASN A 356 15.79 28.58 10.98
CA ASN A 356 15.94 29.37 12.20
C ASN A 356 16.61 28.51 13.28
N ILE A 357 17.57 29.09 14.00
CA ILE A 357 18.23 28.41 15.12
C ILE A 357 17.89 29.19 16.38
N GLU A 358 17.28 28.51 17.34
CA GLU A 358 16.94 29.07 18.64
C GLU A 358 18.04 28.80 19.66
N SER A 359 18.21 29.74 20.59
CA SER A 359 19.16 29.57 21.70
C SER A 359 18.67 28.48 22.67
N PRO A 360 19.57 27.64 23.23
CA PRO A 360 19.20 26.58 24.17
C PRO A 360 18.58 27.10 25.47
N GLY A 361 19.00 28.28 25.94
CA GLY A 361 18.57 28.90 27.20
C GLY A 361 19.29 30.23 27.48
N GLU A 362 19.12 30.79 28.67
CA GLU A 362 19.68 32.09 29.08
C GLU A 362 21.21 32.05 29.33
N ASP A 363 21.74 30.91 29.80
CA ASP A 363 23.16 30.75 30.16
C ASP A 363 24.04 30.19 29.02
N VAL A 364 23.44 29.81 27.89
CA VAL A 364 24.13 29.19 26.75
C VAL A 364 23.91 30.06 25.51
N GLU A 365 24.99 30.58 24.95
CA GLU A 365 24.95 31.45 23.77
C GLU A 365 25.28 30.66 22.49
N LEU A 366 24.53 30.92 21.41
CA LEU A 366 24.90 30.50 20.07
C LEU A 366 26.03 31.41 19.56
N ILE A 367 27.25 30.87 19.48
CA ILE A 367 28.44 31.62 19.04
C ILE A 367 28.53 31.67 17.52
N HIS A 368 28.21 30.56 16.87
CA HIS A 368 28.30 30.46 15.42
C HIS A 368 27.30 29.46 14.87
N SER A 369 26.72 29.77 13.71
CA SER A 369 25.93 28.83 12.94
C SER A 369 26.28 28.92 11.46
N LYS A 370 26.41 27.76 10.81
CA LYS A 370 26.64 27.65 9.37
C LYS A 370 25.66 26.67 8.75
N ILE A 371 25.01 27.09 7.68
CA ILE A 371 24.06 26.28 6.91
C ILE A 371 24.65 26.09 5.52
N ASN A 372 24.91 24.84 5.15
CA ASN A 372 25.44 24.44 3.84
C ASN A 372 24.49 23.43 3.19
N GLY A 373 23.55 23.92 2.38
CA GLY A 373 22.51 23.09 1.78
C GLY A 373 21.70 22.35 2.84
N THR A 374 21.92 21.03 2.95
CA THR A 374 21.25 20.16 3.93
C THR A 374 21.95 20.05 5.28
N VAL A 375 23.16 20.57 5.45
CA VAL A 375 23.93 20.42 6.70
C VAL A 375 23.87 21.72 7.51
N VAL A 376 23.43 21.61 8.76
CA VAL A 376 23.40 22.70 9.73
C VAL A 376 24.41 22.40 10.82
N ASN A 377 25.40 23.28 10.98
CA ASN A 377 26.39 23.25 12.05
C ASN A 377 26.14 24.42 13.01
N MET A 378 26.11 24.13 14.31
CA MET A 378 25.82 25.08 15.38
C MET A 378 26.87 24.93 16.48
N ILE A 379 27.43 26.04 16.95
CA ILE A 379 28.40 26.07 18.04
C ILE A 379 27.82 26.87 19.20
N PHE A 380 27.58 26.19 20.32
CA PHE A 380 27.07 26.78 21.55
C PHE A 380 28.18 26.88 22.60
N GLU A 381 28.18 27.94 23.39
CA GLU A 381 29.12 28.16 24.50
C GLU A 381 28.37 28.52 25.79
N GLU A 382 28.74 27.89 26.91
CA GLU A 382 28.35 28.27 28.26
C GLU A 382 29.61 28.75 28.99
N LYS A 383 29.60 29.99 29.47
CA LYS A 383 30.68 30.52 30.30
C LYS A 383 30.47 30.06 31.73
N LYS A 384 31.44 29.32 32.29
CA LYS A 384 31.45 29.06 33.73
C LYS A 384 31.89 30.33 34.44
N ILE A 385 30.97 30.98 35.14
CA ILE A 385 31.34 31.99 36.13
C ILE A 385 32.05 31.23 37.24
N CYS A 386 33.39 31.25 37.23
CA CYS A 386 34.17 30.90 38.41
C CYS A 386 33.81 31.94 39.48
N GLY A 387 32.88 31.59 40.38
CA GLY A 387 32.60 32.40 41.56
C GLY A 387 33.90 32.61 42.36
N PRO A 388 34.00 33.69 43.16
CA PRO A 388 35.22 34.08 43.89
C PRO A 388 35.51 33.13 45.06
N GLY A 389 35.85 31.87 44.77
CA GLY A 389 35.93 30.78 45.75
C GLY A 389 37.23 29.96 45.72
N VAL A 390 38.25 30.39 44.96
CA VAL A 390 39.61 29.78 45.01
C VAL A 390 40.66 30.83 45.36
N ILE A 391 40.36 31.62 46.40
CA ILE A 391 41.38 32.27 47.26
C ILE A 391 40.92 32.10 48.72
N VAL A 392 40.84 30.86 49.20
CA VAL A 392 40.82 30.59 50.64
C VAL A 392 41.74 29.39 50.87
N GLY A 393 43.03 29.69 50.98
CA GLY A 393 44.04 28.67 51.21
C GLY A 393 45.44 29.21 51.06
N LEU A 394 45.71 30.40 51.61
CA LEU A 394 47.03 30.91 52.00
C LEU A 394 46.84 32.32 52.59
N THR A 395 46.38 32.38 53.84
CA THR A 395 46.70 33.49 54.75
C THR A 395 46.72 32.95 56.19
N PRO A 396 47.60 33.49 57.04
CA PRO A 396 48.18 32.81 58.18
C PRO A 396 47.23 32.77 59.38
N LEU A 397 47.25 31.67 60.15
CA LEU A 397 46.68 31.64 61.50
C LEU A 397 47.36 32.69 62.38
N PRO A 398 46.65 33.66 62.98
CA PRO A 398 47.12 34.37 64.15
C PRO A 398 46.41 33.85 65.41
N LEU A 399 47.21 33.69 66.46
CA LEU A 399 46.86 34.06 67.84
C LEU A 399 45.42 33.74 68.31
N LEU A 400 45.27 32.67 69.08
CA LEU A 400 44.48 32.64 70.32
C LEU A 400 44.71 31.31 71.08
N LEU A 401 45.92 31.13 71.61
CA LEU A 401 46.14 30.31 72.80
C LEU A 401 46.49 31.25 73.96
N LYS A 402 45.46 31.72 74.67
CA LYS A 402 45.61 32.42 75.93
C LYS A 402 44.55 31.96 76.93
N LYS A 403 44.98 31.14 77.90
CA LYS A 403 44.58 31.04 79.34
C LYS A 403 44.67 29.58 79.81
N ARG A 404 45.13 29.20 81.00
CA ARG A 404 45.63 29.91 82.21
C ARG A 404 46.13 28.81 83.20
N ARG A 405 47.18 29.11 83.97
CA ARG A 405 47.48 28.64 85.36
C ARG A 405 47.57 27.12 85.66
N ARG A 406 48.77 26.66 86.02
CA ARG A 406 49.24 26.59 87.42
C ARG A 406 50.76 26.67 87.45
#